data_AF-A0AA88XNT5-F1
#
_entry.id   AF-A0AA88XNT5-F1
#
_cell.length_a   1.000
_cell.length_b   1.000
_cell.length_c   1.000
_cell.angle_alpha   90.00
_cell.angle_beta   90.00
_cell.angle_gamma   90.00
#
_symmetry.space_group_name_H-M   'P 1'
#
loop_
_entity.id
_entity.type
_entity.pdbx_description
1 polymer ?
#
loop_
_entity_poly.entity_id
_entity_poly.type
_entity_poly.pdbx_seq_one_letter_code
_entity_poly.pdbx_strand_id
1 'polypeptide(L)'
;MKEDSDSNKKYTEDDIIQMLKFLIDNIFVLFGGTVFQQIPGIPMGTNCAPLLADLFLYPYEADFIQFLLSSGIKQLASQFHFTFRYIDGVLSINNPKFKDHLHEIYPHGVQIKETTESDRSASYLDILLYDYLNTSLYNKRDDLSFHIINFLFMSCNIPSSPANGVFVSQMIRYARACSKYDDFIIRARRLADPSERVMKERAAIKRTRAKVFNLWVGPFNPFVSVTHPDTAKLLLKSSEPKPVFEPGGYFFIKNWLGMGLLLSYGPKWERNRRLLTPAFHFDILKPYIQVYNDVADLFMNNIASCKDSKNCVEIYNLVSLATLDTMLRCAFSYNDGVQTTSNPLKYPDWIYYFTQDGKDEKRLCDYVHKFAEDIIAARRKSLTEDKSQLKKRHLDFLDILITAKDQDGLGLSDEDIRAEVDTFLFEGHDTTASAISWAAYYLGKHPDMQEEVYQEVKRLTQGKEYFTWENINECKHLTMFVKESMRCSSPVPGVVRHLTKPFNFDGVTIPAGMRVAVLIHQINHHPDVWDEPEVFRPERFLEDASKERDPYAYVPFSAGPRNCIGQRFAMDEIKVLLARWLLR
;
A
#
# COMPACT_ATOMS: atom_id res chain seq x y z
N MET A 1 -8.50 31.11 -5.25
CA MET A 1 -9.28 32.37 -5.19
C MET A 1 -8.54 33.35 -4.29
N LYS A 2 -7.63 34.13 -4.88
CA LYS A 2 -7.05 35.35 -4.31
C LYS A 2 -6.74 36.26 -5.50
N GLU A 3 -7.82 36.71 -6.12
CA GLU A 3 -7.85 37.88 -7.00
C GLU A 3 -9.02 38.71 -6.45
N ASP A 4 -8.82 40.03 -6.34
CA ASP A 4 -9.63 41.05 -5.67
C ASP A 4 -9.52 41.17 -4.13
N SER A 5 -8.48 41.84 -3.66
CA SER A 5 -8.59 42.68 -2.45
C SER A 5 -8.71 44.14 -2.89
N ASP A 6 -9.94 44.53 -3.14
CA ASP A 6 -10.33 45.91 -3.45
C ASP A 6 -10.13 46.77 -2.17
N SER A 7 -8.97 47.42 -2.06
CA SER A 7 -8.42 47.98 -0.81
C SER A 7 -9.07 49.30 -0.35
N ASN A 8 -10.24 49.66 -0.87
CA ASN A 8 -10.96 50.90 -0.54
C ASN A 8 -12.27 50.72 0.24
N LYS A 9 -12.69 49.49 0.57
CA LYS A 9 -13.89 49.28 1.40
C LYS A 9 -13.56 49.49 2.88
N LYS A 10 -14.01 50.63 3.43
CA LYS A 10 -14.05 50.88 4.88
C LYS A 10 -15.35 50.27 5.43
N TYR A 11 -15.24 49.41 6.44
CA TYR A 11 -16.40 48.89 7.16
C TYR A 11 -16.82 49.90 8.23
N THR A 12 -18.12 50.12 8.35
CA THR A 12 -18.72 50.86 9.47
C THR A 12 -18.81 49.97 10.71
N GLU A 13 -19.08 50.57 11.88
CA GLU A 13 -19.34 49.83 13.12
C GLU A 13 -20.50 48.83 12.95
N ASP A 14 -21.58 49.28 12.30
CA ASP A 14 -22.74 48.44 11.98
C ASP A 14 -22.39 47.27 11.06
N ASP A 15 -21.52 47.49 10.06
CA ASP A 15 -21.05 46.42 9.18
C ASP A 15 -20.30 45.34 9.98
N ILE A 16 -19.42 45.76 10.90
CA ILE A 16 -18.65 44.85 11.76
C ILE A 16 -19.59 44.07 12.69
N ILE A 17 -20.56 44.74 13.31
CA ILE A 17 -21.56 44.10 14.18
C ILE A 17 -22.37 43.07 13.41
N GLN A 18 -22.82 43.39 12.19
CA GLN A 18 -23.57 42.45 11.35
C GLN A 18 -22.72 41.25 10.93
N MET A 19 -21.44 41.45 10.60
CA MET A 19 -20.52 40.35 10.29
C MET A 19 -20.30 39.42 11.49
N LEU A 20 -20.13 39.99 12.69
CA LEU A 20 -19.98 39.20 13.92
C LEU A 20 -21.26 38.42 14.25
N LYS A 21 -22.44 39.05 14.14
CA LYS A 21 -23.73 38.37 14.30
C LYS A 21 -23.90 37.23 13.31
N PHE A 22 -23.58 37.47 12.04
CA PHE A 22 -23.62 36.41 11.03
C PHE A 22 -22.73 35.23 11.41
N LEU A 23 -21.49 35.48 11.87
CA LEU A 23 -20.57 34.44 12.31
C LEU A 23 -21.09 33.66 13.52
N ILE A 24 -21.74 34.32 14.49
CA ILE A 24 -22.27 33.70 15.70
C ILE A 24 -23.57 32.93 15.42
N ASP A 25 -24.45 33.46 14.56
CA ASP A 25 -25.76 32.87 14.32
C ASP A 25 -25.72 31.72 13.29
N ASN A 26 -24.66 31.63 12.47
CA ASN A 26 -24.55 30.66 11.37
C ASN A 26 -23.49 29.58 11.61
N ILE A 27 -23.36 29.11 12.85
CA ILE A 27 -22.50 27.97 13.19
C ILE A 27 -23.31 26.68 13.14
N PHE A 28 -22.85 25.74 12.32
CA PHE A 28 -23.45 24.42 12.16
C PHE A 28 -22.45 23.32 12.51
N VAL A 29 -22.92 22.30 13.25
CA VAL A 29 -22.16 21.13 13.67
C VAL A 29 -22.83 19.86 13.13
N LEU A 30 -22.05 18.96 12.53
CA LEU A 30 -22.54 17.66 12.08
C LEU A 30 -22.25 16.60 13.15
N PHE A 31 -23.28 15.97 13.69
CA PHE A 31 -23.15 14.89 14.67
C PHE A 31 -24.10 13.74 14.33
N GLY A 32 -23.58 12.49 14.30
CA GLY A 32 -24.41 11.32 13.99
C GLY A 32 -25.12 11.37 12.62
N GLY A 33 -24.56 12.06 11.63
CA GLY A 33 -25.19 12.23 10.30
C GLY A 33 -26.29 13.30 10.25
N THR A 34 -26.52 14.02 11.34
CA THR A 34 -27.52 15.10 11.44
C THR A 34 -26.83 16.44 11.63
N VAL A 35 -27.35 17.49 10.99
CA VAL A 35 -26.83 18.87 11.09
C VAL A 35 -27.57 19.58 12.22
N PHE A 36 -26.81 20.19 13.13
CA PHE A 36 -27.30 21.00 14.24
C PHE A 36 -26.80 22.43 14.08
N GLN A 37 -27.65 23.41 14.35
CA GLN A 37 -27.26 24.81 14.47
C GLN A 37 -27.01 25.13 15.94
N GLN A 38 -25.90 25.78 16.25
CA GLN A 38 -25.63 26.26 17.60
C GLN A 38 -26.50 27.51 17.86
N ILE A 39 -27.35 27.47 18.90
CA ILE A 39 -28.29 28.56 19.20
C ILE A 39 -27.77 29.44 20.36
N PRO A 40 -27.27 28.88 21.47
CA PRO A 40 -26.47 29.66 22.42
C PRO A 40 -24.98 29.23 22.49
N GLY A 41 -24.09 30.20 22.74
CA GLY A 41 -22.70 29.98 23.15
C GLY A 41 -21.63 30.36 22.10
N ILE A 42 -20.38 30.45 22.54
CA ILE A 42 -19.23 30.69 21.65
C ILE A 42 -18.88 29.37 20.93
N PRO A 43 -18.71 29.36 19.60
CA PRO A 43 -18.33 28.16 18.87
C PRO A 43 -16.99 27.60 19.35
N MET A 44 -16.91 26.29 19.59
CA MET A 44 -15.63 25.62 19.83
C MET A 44 -15.16 24.96 18.54
N GLY A 45 -13.91 25.21 18.14
CA GLY A 45 -13.27 24.52 17.01
C GLY A 45 -13.28 25.25 15.66
N THR A 46 -13.76 26.49 15.59
CA THR A 46 -13.55 27.37 14.43
C THR A 46 -12.29 28.21 14.61
N ASN A 47 -11.64 28.62 13.52
CA ASN A 47 -10.41 29.44 13.60
C ASN A 47 -10.63 30.80 14.29
N CYS A 48 -11.86 31.32 14.31
CA CYS A 48 -12.22 32.57 14.95
C CYS A 48 -12.66 32.42 16.42
N ALA A 49 -12.85 31.19 16.92
CA ALA A 49 -13.33 30.94 18.28
C ALA A 49 -12.52 31.65 19.38
N PRO A 50 -11.16 31.61 19.37
CA PRO A 50 -10.37 32.28 20.41
C PRO A 50 -10.54 33.80 20.40
N LEU A 51 -10.72 34.40 19.21
CA LEU A 51 -10.92 35.84 19.05
C LEU A 51 -12.31 36.28 19.51
N LEU A 52 -13.33 35.45 19.26
CA LEU A 52 -14.70 35.70 19.74
C LEU A 52 -14.80 35.55 21.26
N ALA A 53 -14.10 34.58 21.85
CA ALA A 53 -13.95 34.44 23.29
C ALA A 53 -13.31 35.68 23.92
N ASP A 54 -12.22 36.16 23.36
CA ASP A 54 -11.57 37.37 23.85
C ASP A 54 -12.44 38.61 23.72
N LEU A 55 -13.14 38.78 22.58
CA LEU A 55 -14.06 39.88 22.36
C LEU A 55 -15.23 39.86 23.35
N PHE A 56 -15.67 38.68 23.78
CA PHE A 56 -16.71 38.54 24.80
C PHE A 56 -16.22 38.92 26.21
N LEU A 57 -14.95 38.67 26.53
CA LEU A 57 -14.36 39.00 27.83
C LEU A 57 -14.01 40.49 27.96
N TYR A 58 -13.61 41.13 26.86
CA TYR A 58 -13.13 42.51 26.84
C TYR A 58 -14.11 43.56 27.41
N PRO A 59 -15.44 43.49 27.17
CA PRO A 59 -16.41 44.41 27.78
C PRO A 59 -16.37 44.40 29.31
N TYR A 60 -16.25 43.22 29.93
CA TYR A 60 -16.18 43.10 31.39
C TYR A 60 -14.90 43.74 31.95
N GLU A 61 -13.77 43.54 31.26
CA GLU A 61 -12.50 44.17 31.62
C GLU A 61 -12.56 45.70 31.49
N ALA A 62 -13.19 46.19 30.42
CA ALA A 62 -13.39 47.62 30.20
C ALA A 62 -14.32 48.24 31.26
N ASP A 63 -15.43 47.59 31.59
CA ASP A 63 -16.38 48.03 32.61
C ASP A 63 -15.71 48.08 33.99
N PHE A 64 -14.89 47.08 34.33
CA PHE A 64 -14.10 47.08 35.56
C PHE A 64 -13.11 48.25 35.61
N ILE A 65 -12.40 48.54 34.51
CA ILE A 65 -11.49 49.69 34.44
C ILE A 65 -12.27 51.01 34.61
N GLN A 66 -13.45 51.15 33.97
CA GLN A 66 -14.31 52.32 34.13
C GLN A 66 -14.81 52.46 35.58
N PHE A 67 -15.19 51.35 36.22
CA PHE A 67 -15.57 51.32 37.62
C PHE A 67 -14.43 51.82 38.52
N LEU A 68 -13.20 51.34 38.33
CA LEU A 68 -12.03 51.80 39.08
C LEU A 68 -11.75 53.30 38.87
N LEU A 69 -11.89 53.80 37.65
CA LEU A 69 -11.73 55.23 37.33
C LEU A 69 -12.80 56.09 38.02
N SER A 70 -14.07 55.67 37.95
CA SER A 70 -15.19 56.38 38.58
C SER A 70 -15.10 56.38 40.11
N SER A 71 -14.50 55.33 40.70
CA SER A 71 -14.26 55.18 42.13
C SER A 71 -12.97 55.88 42.63
N GLY A 72 -12.24 56.57 41.74
CA GLY A 72 -11.02 57.30 42.09
C GLY A 72 -9.76 56.43 42.27
N ILE A 73 -9.82 55.13 41.96
CA ILE A 73 -8.72 54.15 42.13
C ILE A 73 -7.80 54.17 40.89
N LYS A 74 -7.24 55.35 40.59
CA LYS A 74 -6.50 55.60 39.33
C LYS A 74 -5.26 54.73 39.13
N GLN A 75 -4.55 54.40 40.21
CA GLN A 75 -3.33 53.60 40.12
C GLN A 75 -3.61 52.16 39.69
N LEU A 76 -4.68 51.55 40.22
CA LEU A 76 -5.10 50.21 39.83
C LEU A 76 -5.68 50.21 38.41
N ALA A 77 -6.50 51.21 38.06
CA ALA A 77 -7.03 51.37 36.71
C ALA A 77 -5.91 51.45 35.64
N SER A 78 -4.84 52.19 35.92
CA SER A 78 -3.68 52.29 35.03
C SER A 78 -2.91 50.97 34.89
N GLN A 79 -2.88 50.13 35.93
CA GLN A 79 -2.26 48.81 35.86
C GLN A 79 -3.08 47.85 34.99
N PHE A 80 -4.41 47.91 35.14
CA PHE A 80 -5.32 47.06 34.37
C PHE A 80 -5.42 47.44 32.89
N HIS A 81 -5.34 48.74 32.58
CA HIS A 81 -5.35 49.24 31.19
C HIS A 81 -4.24 48.64 30.31
N PHE A 82 -3.08 48.31 30.88
CA PHE A 82 -1.95 47.72 30.17
C PHE A 82 -1.82 46.21 30.37
N THR A 83 -2.88 45.50 30.77
CA THR A 83 -2.82 44.04 30.98
C THR A 83 -2.67 43.31 29.64
N PHE A 84 -1.57 42.58 29.48
CA PHE A 84 -1.39 41.59 28.42
C PHE A 84 -1.81 40.23 28.95
N ARG A 85 -3.00 39.79 28.56
CA ARG A 85 -3.51 38.45 28.84
C ARG A 85 -3.40 37.54 27.62
N TYR A 86 -3.32 36.24 27.87
CA TYR A 86 -3.31 35.22 26.84
C TYR A 86 -4.68 35.13 26.15
N ILE A 87 -4.69 34.90 24.82
CA ILE A 87 -5.92 34.69 24.05
C ILE A 87 -6.65 33.43 24.52
N ASP A 88 -7.98 33.48 24.67
CA ASP A 88 -8.81 32.39 25.18
C ASP A 88 -8.46 31.98 26.65
N GLY A 89 -7.80 32.88 27.40
CA GLY A 89 -7.38 32.64 28.77
C GLY A 89 -7.34 33.91 29.64
N VAL A 90 -7.15 33.71 30.94
CA VAL A 90 -7.08 34.79 31.96
C VAL A 90 -5.69 34.93 32.58
N LEU A 91 -4.68 34.24 32.03
CA LEU A 91 -3.28 34.39 32.45
C LEU A 91 -2.74 35.74 31.96
N SER A 92 -2.27 36.59 32.87
CA SER A 92 -1.56 37.82 32.55
C SER A 92 -0.06 37.68 32.84
N ILE A 93 0.77 38.13 31.89
CA ILE A 93 2.24 38.07 32.02
C ILE A 93 2.79 39.32 32.73
N ASN A 94 2.11 40.46 32.60
CA ASN A 94 2.61 41.76 33.07
C ASN A 94 1.74 42.42 34.15
N ASN A 95 0.64 41.79 34.56
CA ASN A 95 -0.19 42.24 35.66
C ASN A 95 -0.41 41.10 36.67
N PRO A 96 0.44 40.98 37.71
CA PRO A 96 0.35 39.90 38.69
C PRO A 96 -0.93 39.96 39.53
N LYS A 97 -1.56 41.15 39.65
CA LYS A 97 -2.80 41.35 40.40
C LYS A 97 -4.05 40.97 39.61
N PHE A 98 -3.92 40.69 38.32
CA PHE A 98 -5.06 40.35 37.47
C PHE A 98 -5.80 39.11 38.00
N LYS A 99 -5.07 38.11 38.50
CA LYS A 99 -5.63 36.87 39.08
C LYS A 99 -6.51 37.15 40.30
N ASP A 100 -6.12 38.12 41.12
CA ASP A 100 -6.80 38.42 42.39
C ASP A 100 -8.19 39.06 42.19
N HIS A 101 -8.39 39.74 41.05
CA HIS A 101 -9.62 40.46 40.73
C HIS A 101 -10.51 39.73 39.71
N LEU A 102 -10.20 38.48 39.33
CA LEU A 102 -10.97 37.76 38.30
C LEU A 102 -12.45 37.62 38.65
N HIS A 103 -12.79 37.43 39.93
CA HIS A 103 -14.17 37.33 40.41
C HIS A 103 -14.92 38.66 40.44
N GLU A 104 -14.19 39.77 40.41
CA GLU A 104 -14.77 41.12 40.33
C GLU A 104 -15.00 41.55 38.87
N ILE A 105 -14.14 41.05 37.97
CA ILE A 105 -14.21 41.33 36.53
C ILE A 105 -15.27 40.45 35.86
N TYR A 106 -15.24 39.14 36.08
CA TYR A 106 -16.05 38.18 35.33
C TYR A 106 -17.29 37.72 36.08
N PRO A 107 -18.43 37.52 35.40
CA PRO A 107 -19.67 37.10 36.05
C PRO A 107 -19.55 35.67 36.60
N HIS A 108 -20.30 35.36 37.67
CA HIS A 108 -20.29 34.05 38.34
C HIS A 108 -20.60 32.84 37.43
N GLY A 109 -21.22 33.06 36.26
CA GLY A 109 -21.46 32.01 35.26
C GLY A 109 -20.21 31.56 34.49
N VAL A 110 -19.10 32.31 34.57
CA VAL A 110 -17.82 31.96 33.95
C VAL A 110 -16.98 31.20 34.97
N GLN A 111 -16.97 29.87 34.86
CA GLN A 111 -16.10 29.03 35.71
C GLN A 111 -14.65 29.11 35.23
N ILE A 112 -13.78 29.66 36.07
CA ILE A 112 -12.35 29.74 35.82
C ILE A 112 -11.72 28.40 36.25
N LYS A 113 -11.20 27.65 35.29
CA LYS A 113 -10.45 26.41 35.56
C LYS A 113 -8.95 26.72 35.56
N GLU A 114 -8.26 26.35 36.63
CA GLU A 114 -6.79 26.32 36.62
C GLU A 114 -6.34 25.15 35.73
N THR A 115 -5.77 25.45 34.57
CA THR A 115 -5.16 24.47 33.66
C THR A 115 -3.72 24.12 34.06
N THR A 116 -3.19 24.78 35.10
CA THR A 116 -1.87 24.52 35.68
C THR A 116 -2.08 23.71 36.94
N GLU A 117 -1.71 22.43 36.91
CA GLU A 117 -1.97 21.49 38.01
C GLU A 117 -1.14 21.78 39.27
N SER A 118 0.03 22.42 39.13
CA SER A 118 0.89 22.81 40.25
C SER A 118 1.98 23.81 39.83
N ASP A 119 2.65 24.43 40.81
CA ASP A 119 3.83 25.29 40.59
C ASP A 119 5.03 24.56 39.94
N ARG A 120 4.94 23.23 39.81
CA ARG A 120 5.98 22.32 39.29
C ARG A 120 5.59 21.66 37.97
N SER A 121 4.40 21.95 37.45
CA SER A 121 3.88 21.32 36.23
C SER A 121 2.92 22.24 35.48
N ALA A 122 3.18 22.46 34.19
CA ALA A 122 2.34 23.32 33.36
C ALA A 122 2.09 22.68 31.99
N SER A 123 0.86 22.80 31.49
CA SER A 123 0.55 22.56 30.08
C SER A 123 0.79 23.83 29.27
N TYR A 124 1.59 23.77 28.21
CA TYR A 124 1.91 24.91 27.34
C TYR A 124 1.86 24.50 25.86
N LEU A 125 0.94 25.08 25.07
CA LEU A 125 0.83 24.86 23.62
C LEU A 125 0.86 23.37 23.20
N ASP A 126 0.02 22.59 23.87
CA ASP A 126 -0.04 21.14 23.78
C ASP A 126 1.22 20.44 24.31
N ILE A 127 1.99 21.00 25.25
CA ILE A 127 3.18 20.37 25.84
C ILE A 127 3.04 20.30 27.36
N LEU A 128 3.24 19.14 27.98
CA LEU A 128 3.37 19.02 29.44
C LEU A 128 4.82 19.29 29.84
N LEU A 129 5.02 20.24 30.75
CA LEU A 129 6.30 20.65 31.34
C LEU A 129 6.32 20.25 32.82
N TYR A 130 7.47 19.79 33.32
CA TYR A 130 7.71 19.38 34.72
C TYR A 130 8.98 20.05 35.28
N ASP A 131 9.31 19.81 36.57
CA ASP A 131 10.55 20.22 37.27
C ASP A 131 11.86 19.89 36.52
N TYR A 132 11.80 19.00 35.53
CA TYR A 132 12.86 18.70 34.56
C TYR A 132 12.25 18.69 33.15
N LEU A 133 13.05 19.01 32.12
CA LEU A 133 12.60 19.25 30.74
C LEU A 133 12.20 17.94 30.04
N ASN A 134 11.07 17.37 30.44
CA ASN A 134 10.45 16.19 29.85
C ASN A 134 9.15 16.61 29.15
N THR A 135 9.24 16.85 27.84
CA THR A 135 8.12 17.36 27.06
C THR A 135 7.32 16.21 26.44
N SER A 136 6.01 16.22 26.63
CA SER A 136 5.06 15.33 25.95
C SER A 136 3.87 16.12 25.45
N LEU A 137 3.21 15.68 24.37
CA LEU A 137 2.12 16.47 23.82
C LEU A 137 0.82 16.34 24.65
N TYR A 138 0.35 17.42 25.27
CA TYR A 138 -0.99 17.51 25.84
C TYR A 138 -2.03 17.51 24.71
N ASN A 139 -2.97 16.57 24.75
CA ASN A 139 -4.06 16.49 23.78
C ASN A 139 -5.36 16.57 24.55
N LYS A 140 -6.07 17.70 24.45
CA LYS A 140 -7.33 17.99 25.17
C LYS A 140 -8.42 16.90 25.02
N ARG A 141 -8.30 16.04 24.00
CA ARG A 141 -9.19 14.87 23.81
C ARG A 141 -8.95 13.77 24.84
N ASP A 142 -7.74 13.69 25.40
CA ASP A 142 -7.38 12.70 26.42
C ASP A 142 -8.16 12.96 27.73
N ASP A 143 -8.65 14.19 27.94
CA ASP A 143 -9.47 14.60 29.10
C ASP A 143 -10.97 14.28 28.93
N LEU A 144 -11.38 13.83 27.75
CA LEU A 144 -12.77 13.48 27.47
C LEU A 144 -12.98 11.99 27.66
N SER A 145 -14.03 11.62 28.39
CA SER A 145 -14.36 10.22 28.70
C SER A 145 -14.92 9.43 27.51
N PHE A 146 -14.81 9.95 26.29
CA PHE A 146 -15.34 9.36 25.06
C PHE A 146 -14.39 9.58 23.88
N HIS A 147 -14.40 8.65 22.92
CA HIS A 147 -13.54 8.72 21.75
C HIS A 147 -13.97 9.81 20.76
N ILE A 148 -13.03 10.68 20.37
CA ILE A 148 -13.22 11.68 19.30
C ILE A 148 -12.61 11.17 18.00
N ILE A 149 -13.44 11.04 16.97
CA ILE A 149 -13.07 10.60 15.62
C ILE A 149 -12.93 11.84 14.71
N ASN A 150 -11.70 12.18 14.31
CA ASN A 150 -11.44 13.38 13.49
C ASN A 150 -11.65 13.18 11.98
N PHE A 151 -11.64 11.95 11.48
CA PHE A 151 -11.77 11.65 10.04
C PHE A 151 -12.83 10.59 9.86
N LEU A 152 -14.07 11.00 9.54
CA LEU A 152 -15.18 10.08 9.57
C LEU A 152 -15.22 9.11 8.37
N PHE A 153 -14.97 9.53 7.11
CA PHE A 153 -15.04 8.67 5.91
C PHE A 153 -14.32 9.29 4.68
N MET A 154 -13.92 8.47 3.69
CA MET A 154 -13.45 8.94 2.36
C MET A 154 -14.51 9.70 1.55
N SER A 155 -15.79 9.62 1.94
CA SER A 155 -16.92 10.34 1.34
C SER A 155 -17.17 11.72 1.95
N CYS A 156 -16.40 12.13 2.97
CA CYS A 156 -16.54 13.46 3.54
C CYS A 156 -16.09 14.53 2.52
N ASN A 157 -16.84 15.62 2.42
CA ASN A 157 -16.57 16.74 1.51
C ASN A 157 -15.35 17.59 1.91
N ILE A 158 -14.49 17.07 2.81
CA ILE A 158 -13.25 17.73 3.20
C ILE A 158 -12.22 17.43 2.12
N PRO A 159 -11.61 18.44 1.48
CA PRO A 159 -10.54 18.21 0.51
C PRO A 159 -9.45 17.33 1.12
N SER A 160 -8.81 16.46 0.34
CA SER A 160 -7.77 15.54 0.85
C SER A 160 -6.44 16.24 1.16
N SER A 161 -6.20 17.43 0.60
CA SER A 161 -4.94 18.17 0.78
C SER A 161 -4.73 18.74 2.19
N PRO A 162 -5.74 19.31 2.90
CA PRO A 162 -5.60 19.72 4.29
C PRO A 162 -5.45 18.53 5.23
N ALA A 163 -6.11 17.40 4.96
CA ALA A 163 -6.02 16.21 5.82
C ALA A 163 -4.60 15.59 5.86
N ASN A 164 -3.96 15.45 4.69
CA ASN A 164 -2.58 14.97 4.61
C ASN A 164 -1.58 16.00 5.15
N GLY A 165 -1.81 17.29 4.88
CA GLY A 165 -1.01 18.37 5.48
C GLY A 165 -1.09 18.35 7.01
N VAL A 166 -2.27 18.12 7.57
CA VAL A 166 -2.50 17.99 9.01
C VAL A 166 -1.82 16.72 9.55
N PHE A 167 -1.94 15.56 8.90
CA PHE A 167 -1.27 14.33 9.34
C PHE A 167 0.25 14.50 9.39
N VAL A 168 0.86 14.98 8.29
CA VAL A 168 2.32 15.20 8.21
C VAL A 168 2.77 16.27 9.19
N SER A 169 2.01 17.37 9.32
CA SER A 169 2.29 18.44 10.29
C SER A 169 2.26 17.90 11.73
N GLN A 170 1.25 17.09 12.08
CA GLN A 170 1.15 16.50 13.42
C GLN A 170 2.26 15.49 13.68
N MET A 171 2.63 14.64 12.70
CA MET A 171 3.78 13.74 12.83
C MET A 171 5.10 14.48 13.07
N ILE A 172 5.35 15.56 12.32
CA ILE A 172 6.53 16.41 12.50
C ILE A 172 6.50 17.10 13.86
N ARG A 173 5.32 17.56 14.30
CA ARG A 173 5.12 18.15 15.62
C ARG A 173 5.41 17.15 16.73
N TYR A 174 4.95 15.90 16.60
CA TYR A 174 5.19 14.83 17.56
C TYR A 174 6.67 14.51 17.67
N ALA A 175 7.37 14.40 16.53
CA ALA A 175 8.80 14.16 16.49
C ALA A 175 9.63 15.30 17.13
N ARG A 176 9.15 16.55 17.03
CA ARG A 176 9.84 17.72 17.61
C ARG A 176 9.55 17.95 19.09
N ALA A 177 8.35 17.58 19.54
CA ALA A 177 7.86 17.91 20.88
C ALA A 177 7.98 16.76 21.90
N CYS A 178 8.07 15.50 21.46
CA CYS A 178 8.24 14.38 22.40
C CYS A 178 9.72 14.21 22.77
N SER A 179 10.03 14.31 24.06
CA SER A 179 11.37 14.03 24.59
C SER A 179 11.69 12.54 24.72
N LYS A 180 10.66 11.67 24.75
CA LYS A 180 10.76 10.21 24.87
C LYS A 180 10.25 9.50 23.63
N TYR A 181 10.96 8.47 23.21
CA TYR A 181 10.63 7.65 22.04
C TYR A 181 9.28 6.93 22.19
N ASP A 182 8.99 6.37 23.36
CA ASP A 182 7.75 5.62 23.60
C ASP A 182 6.50 6.51 23.46
N ASP A 183 6.57 7.75 23.97
CA ASP A 183 5.49 8.74 23.83
C ASP A 183 5.26 9.11 22.37
N PHE A 184 6.34 9.26 21.59
CA PHE A 184 6.25 9.48 20.14
C PHE A 184 5.57 8.30 19.45
N ILE A 185 5.98 7.05 19.73
CA ILE A 185 5.44 5.86 19.08
C ILE A 185 3.96 5.65 19.41
N ILE A 186 3.56 5.78 20.68
CA ILE A 186 2.16 5.63 21.09
C ILE A 186 1.28 6.66 20.38
N ARG A 187 1.73 7.92 20.30
CA ARG A 187 0.97 9.01 19.67
C ARG A 187 0.96 8.92 18.15
N ALA A 188 2.08 8.54 17.53
CA ALA A 188 2.18 8.29 16.09
C ALA A 188 1.25 7.14 15.65
N ARG A 189 1.16 6.05 16.44
CA ARG A 189 0.23 4.95 16.19
C ARG A 189 -1.23 5.41 16.27
N ARG A 190 -1.61 6.18 17.29
CA ARG A 190 -2.97 6.76 17.41
C ARG A 190 -3.31 7.72 16.28
N LEU A 191 -2.33 8.46 15.76
CA LEU A 191 -2.52 9.35 14.61
C LEU A 191 -2.61 8.57 13.29
N ALA A 192 -1.92 7.44 13.20
CA ALA A 192 -1.93 6.53 12.05
C ALA A 192 -3.10 5.53 12.06
N ASP A 193 -3.89 5.45 13.13
CA ASP A 193 -5.08 4.60 13.25
C ASP A 193 -6.12 4.76 12.09
N PRO A 194 -6.27 5.94 11.44
CA PRO A 194 -7.03 6.06 10.19
C PRO A 194 -6.48 5.20 9.03
N SER A 195 -5.22 4.78 9.04
CA SER A 195 -4.66 3.85 8.05
C SER A 195 -5.13 2.40 8.26
N GLU A 196 -5.41 2.02 9.51
CA GLU A 196 -6.15 0.78 9.83
C GLU A 196 -7.58 0.87 9.29
N ARG A 197 -8.14 2.09 9.25
CA ARG A 197 -9.42 2.41 8.61
C ARG A 197 -9.37 2.42 7.09
N VAL A 198 -8.25 2.82 6.45
CA VAL A 198 -8.00 2.65 5.00
C VAL A 198 -7.89 1.16 4.65
N MET A 199 -7.31 0.33 5.52
CA MET A 199 -7.35 -1.13 5.38
C MET A 199 -8.78 -1.68 5.54
N LYS A 200 -9.57 -1.18 6.51
CA LYS A 200 -11.00 -1.52 6.67
C LYS A 200 -11.88 -0.98 5.52
N GLU A 201 -11.55 0.14 4.90
CA GLU A 201 -12.23 0.69 3.71
C GLU A 201 -11.78 -0.01 2.42
N ARG A 202 -10.54 -0.53 2.34
CA ARG A 202 -10.17 -1.52 1.31
C ARG A 202 -10.99 -2.81 1.44
N ALA A 203 -11.40 -3.18 2.66
CA ALA A 203 -12.41 -4.21 2.88
C ALA A 203 -13.85 -3.74 2.57
N ALA A 204 -14.13 -2.44 2.47
CA ALA A 204 -15.38 -1.92 1.89
C ALA A 204 -15.36 -1.94 0.35
N ILE A 205 -14.18 -1.84 -0.29
CA ILE A 205 -14.02 -2.11 -1.74
C ILE A 205 -14.36 -3.57 -2.07
N LYS A 206 -14.12 -4.53 -1.15
CA LYS A 206 -14.63 -5.92 -1.29
C LYS A 206 -16.16 -6.01 -1.41
N ARG A 207 -16.91 -4.95 -1.10
CA ARG A 207 -18.38 -4.91 -1.13
C ARG A 207 -18.97 -4.06 -2.25
N THR A 208 -18.14 -3.44 -3.10
CA THR A 208 -18.68 -2.64 -4.20
C THR A 208 -19.11 -3.57 -5.35
N ARG A 209 -20.39 -3.51 -5.74
CA ARG A 209 -20.88 -4.11 -7.00
C ARG A 209 -20.55 -3.24 -8.22
N ALA A 210 -19.83 -2.14 -8.03
CA ALA A 210 -19.46 -1.24 -9.11
C ALA A 210 -18.41 -1.93 -9.98
N LYS A 211 -18.71 -2.12 -11.27
CA LYS A 211 -17.78 -2.74 -12.24
C LYS A 211 -16.55 -1.89 -12.52
N VAL A 212 -16.70 -0.56 -12.40
CA VAL A 212 -15.68 0.46 -12.61
C VAL A 212 -15.84 1.57 -11.57
N PHE A 213 -14.73 2.06 -11.01
CA PHE A 213 -14.72 3.25 -10.16
C PHE A 213 -13.41 4.01 -10.28
N ASN A 214 -13.36 5.25 -9.81
CA ASN A 214 -12.13 6.04 -9.77
C ASN A 214 -11.47 5.94 -8.39
N LEU A 215 -10.16 5.70 -8.36
CA LEU A 215 -9.33 5.67 -7.17
C LEU A 215 -8.23 6.72 -7.30
N TRP A 216 -8.07 7.58 -6.29
CA TRP A 216 -7.01 8.58 -6.25
C TRP A 216 -5.89 8.13 -5.31
N VAL A 217 -4.66 8.05 -5.82
CA VAL A 217 -3.46 7.81 -5.01
C VAL A 217 -2.80 9.16 -4.71
N GLY A 218 -3.17 9.75 -3.59
CA GLY A 218 -2.82 11.15 -3.31
C GLY A 218 -3.54 12.13 -4.24
N PRO A 219 -3.17 13.42 -4.21
CA PRO A 219 -3.97 14.47 -4.85
C PRO A 219 -3.85 14.55 -6.39
N PHE A 220 -2.85 13.90 -6.99
CA PHE A 220 -2.50 14.11 -8.41
C PHE A 220 -2.54 12.84 -9.27
N ASN A 221 -2.75 11.67 -8.68
CA ASN A 221 -2.68 10.39 -9.41
C ASN A 221 -4.03 9.67 -9.44
N PRO A 222 -4.91 9.97 -10.41
CA PRO A 222 -6.12 9.20 -10.61
C PRO A 222 -5.82 7.85 -11.29
N PHE A 223 -6.61 6.85 -10.91
CA PHE A 223 -6.66 5.51 -11.50
C PHE A 223 -8.11 5.11 -11.71
N VAL A 224 -8.45 4.67 -12.91
CA VAL A 224 -9.72 3.98 -13.13
C VAL A 224 -9.53 2.52 -12.71
N SER A 225 -10.27 2.05 -11.73
CA SER A 225 -10.22 0.66 -11.25
C SER A 225 -11.36 -0.14 -11.85
N VAL A 226 -11.04 -1.33 -12.35
CA VAL A 226 -11.98 -2.29 -12.94
C VAL A 226 -12.00 -3.55 -12.08
N THR A 227 -13.18 -4.00 -11.70
CA THR A 227 -13.40 -5.05 -10.69
C THR A 227 -14.32 -6.17 -11.17
N HIS A 228 -14.89 -6.06 -12.37
CA HIS A 228 -15.78 -7.08 -12.94
C HIS A 228 -15.17 -7.71 -14.20
N PRO A 229 -15.31 -9.04 -14.41
CA PRO A 229 -14.73 -9.73 -15.56
C PRO A 229 -15.20 -9.19 -16.91
N ASP A 230 -16.49 -8.88 -17.06
CA ASP A 230 -17.04 -8.29 -18.30
C ASP A 230 -16.32 -7.02 -18.76
N THR A 231 -15.87 -6.23 -17.80
CA THR A 231 -15.24 -4.94 -18.07
C THR A 231 -13.73 -5.12 -18.18
N ALA A 232 -13.15 -5.97 -17.32
CA ALA A 232 -11.74 -6.32 -17.36
C ALA A 232 -11.35 -6.99 -18.68
N LYS A 233 -12.20 -7.86 -19.24
CA LYS A 233 -11.94 -8.55 -20.51
C LYS A 233 -11.75 -7.58 -21.68
N LEU A 234 -12.41 -6.43 -21.66
CA LEU A 234 -12.24 -5.41 -22.71
C LEU A 234 -10.79 -4.91 -22.72
N LEU A 235 -10.27 -4.53 -21.55
CA LEU A 235 -8.89 -4.05 -21.42
C LEU A 235 -7.86 -5.18 -21.57
N LEU A 236 -8.10 -6.35 -20.98
CA LEU A 236 -7.15 -7.47 -21.03
C LEU A 236 -7.00 -8.06 -22.44
N LYS A 237 -8.01 -7.94 -23.31
CA LYS A 237 -7.88 -8.29 -24.74
C LYS A 237 -7.01 -7.32 -25.53
N SER A 238 -6.78 -6.11 -25.01
CA SER A 238 -5.93 -5.12 -25.64
C SER A 238 -4.44 -5.36 -25.36
N SER A 239 -3.58 -4.74 -26.18
CA SER A 239 -2.12 -4.70 -26.01
C SER A 239 -1.65 -3.37 -25.41
N GLU A 240 -2.52 -2.63 -24.72
CA GLU A 240 -2.18 -1.35 -24.10
C GLU A 240 -0.95 -1.48 -23.18
N PRO A 241 -0.02 -0.51 -23.21
CA PRO A 241 1.23 -0.56 -22.48
C PRO A 241 1.03 -0.50 -20.97
N LYS A 242 2.08 -0.85 -20.23
CA LYS A 242 2.19 -0.53 -18.79
C LYS A 242 2.55 0.96 -18.63
N PRO A 243 2.10 1.64 -17.57
CA PRO A 243 2.48 3.03 -17.30
C PRO A 243 3.91 3.11 -16.76
N VAL A 244 4.90 3.07 -17.65
CA VAL A 244 6.34 3.05 -17.31
C VAL A 244 6.97 4.45 -17.27
N PHE A 245 6.23 5.50 -17.64
CA PHE A 245 6.70 6.88 -17.65
C PHE A 245 5.96 7.75 -16.62
N GLU A 246 4.95 7.19 -15.97
CA GLU A 246 4.11 7.87 -14.99
C GLU A 246 4.42 7.38 -13.58
N PRO A 247 4.51 8.27 -12.58
CA PRO A 247 4.81 7.88 -11.20
C PRO A 247 3.90 6.77 -10.69
N GLY A 248 4.47 5.64 -10.29
CA GLY A 248 3.75 4.44 -9.87
C GLY A 248 4.62 3.18 -9.93
N GLY A 249 4.02 2.03 -9.61
CA GLY A 249 4.76 0.76 -9.44
C GLY A 249 5.68 0.39 -10.61
N TYR A 250 5.17 0.46 -11.85
CA TYR A 250 5.94 0.12 -13.05
C TYR A 250 7.07 1.11 -13.37
N PHE A 251 6.92 2.37 -12.97
CA PHE A 251 7.95 3.39 -13.13
C PHE A 251 9.12 3.16 -12.16
N PHE A 252 8.85 2.78 -10.90
CA PHE A 252 9.91 2.52 -9.92
C PHE A 252 10.75 1.28 -10.25
N ILE A 253 10.11 0.21 -10.70
CA ILE A 253 10.82 -1.02 -11.06
C ILE A 253 11.55 -0.92 -12.41
N LYS A 254 11.35 0.16 -13.18
CA LYS A 254 12.02 0.35 -14.48
C LYS A 254 13.54 0.47 -14.34
N ASN A 255 14.02 1.15 -13.30
CA ASN A 255 15.46 1.31 -13.08
C ASN A 255 16.13 -0.02 -12.70
N TRP A 256 15.36 -0.94 -12.13
CA TRP A 256 15.79 -2.29 -11.85
C TRP A 256 15.66 -3.20 -13.08
N LEU A 257 14.46 -3.41 -13.61
CA LEU A 257 14.19 -4.42 -14.63
C LEU A 257 14.51 -3.97 -16.07
N GLY A 258 14.81 -2.68 -16.27
CA GLY A 258 15.01 -2.10 -17.59
C GLY A 258 13.75 -2.19 -18.47
N MET A 259 13.95 -2.34 -19.78
CA MET A 259 12.84 -2.48 -20.75
C MET A 259 12.68 -3.94 -21.22
N GLY A 260 12.67 -4.89 -20.28
CA GLY A 260 12.41 -6.32 -20.53
C GLY A 260 10.95 -6.65 -20.82
N LEU A 261 10.58 -7.93 -20.86
CA LEU A 261 9.26 -8.39 -21.33
C LEU A 261 8.06 -7.82 -20.54
N LEU A 262 8.23 -7.55 -19.25
CA LEU A 262 7.18 -6.95 -18.40
C LEU A 262 6.87 -5.50 -18.79
N LEU A 263 7.90 -4.71 -19.03
CA LEU A 263 7.83 -3.25 -19.15
C LEU A 263 7.87 -2.74 -20.59
N SER A 264 8.43 -3.54 -21.51
CA SER A 264 8.42 -3.24 -22.94
C SER A 264 6.99 -3.17 -23.50
N TYR A 265 6.85 -2.44 -24.61
CA TYR A 265 5.58 -2.28 -25.30
C TYR A 265 5.78 -2.15 -26.82
N GLY A 266 4.67 -2.21 -27.56
CA GLY A 266 4.67 -2.08 -29.02
C GLY A 266 5.49 -3.18 -29.71
N PRO A 267 6.12 -2.87 -30.86
CA PRO A 267 6.86 -3.84 -31.65
C PRO A 267 8.01 -4.53 -30.90
N LYS A 268 8.69 -3.81 -29.98
CA LYS A 268 9.76 -4.39 -29.15
C LYS A 268 9.24 -5.53 -28.29
N TRP A 269 8.11 -5.29 -27.60
CA TRP A 269 7.49 -6.32 -26.78
C TRP A 269 7.01 -7.51 -27.63
N GLU A 270 6.38 -7.27 -28.78
CA GLU A 270 5.89 -8.35 -29.66
C GLU A 270 7.04 -9.22 -30.15
N ARG A 271 8.16 -8.61 -30.54
CA ARG A 271 9.39 -9.27 -30.93
C ARG A 271 9.95 -10.12 -29.79
N ASN A 272 10.22 -9.52 -28.64
CA ASN A 272 10.81 -10.23 -27.49
C ASN A 272 9.89 -11.36 -27.01
N ARG A 273 8.57 -11.12 -26.94
CA ARG A 273 7.58 -12.15 -26.59
C ARG A 273 7.65 -13.34 -27.53
N ARG A 274 7.74 -13.10 -28.85
CA ARG A 274 7.85 -14.16 -29.86
C ARG A 274 9.15 -14.95 -29.70
N LEU A 275 10.27 -14.28 -29.44
CA LEU A 275 11.57 -14.93 -29.24
C LEU A 275 11.61 -15.79 -27.97
N LEU A 276 10.92 -15.38 -26.91
CA LEU A 276 10.99 -16.03 -25.60
C LEU A 276 9.92 -17.09 -25.35
N THR A 277 8.78 -17.05 -26.06
CA THR A 277 7.71 -18.05 -25.89
C THR A 277 8.16 -19.51 -26.04
N PRO A 278 9.06 -19.86 -26.97
CA PRO A 278 9.58 -21.23 -27.08
C PRO A 278 10.22 -21.75 -25.78
N ALA A 279 10.82 -20.89 -24.95
CA ALA A 279 11.47 -21.27 -23.69
C ALA A 279 10.51 -21.91 -22.67
N PHE A 280 9.20 -21.68 -22.82
CA PHE A 280 8.16 -22.17 -21.92
C PHE A 280 7.33 -23.31 -22.53
N HIS A 281 7.81 -23.91 -23.63
CA HIS A 281 7.19 -25.09 -24.23
C HIS A 281 7.32 -26.30 -23.30
N PHE A 282 6.31 -27.17 -23.27
CA PHE A 282 6.26 -28.31 -22.34
C PHE A 282 7.48 -29.25 -22.43
N ASP A 283 8.10 -29.37 -23.61
CA ASP A 283 9.30 -30.20 -23.78
C ASP A 283 10.56 -29.62 -23.10
N ILE A 284 10.60 -28.30 -22.87
CA ILE A 284 11.65 -27.63 -22.06
C ILE A 284 11.30 -27.73 -20.57
N LEU A 285 10.02 -27.67 -20.22
CA LEU A 285 9.57 -27.75 -18.82
C LEU A 285 9.67 -29.16 -18.22
N LYS A 286 9.53 -30.21 -19.04
CA LYS A 286 9.61 -31.62 -18.58
C LYS A 286 10.90 -31.93 -17.77
N PRO A 287 12.11 -31.60 -18.28
CA PRO A 287 13.34 -31.76 -17.50
C PRO A 287 13.36 -31.01 -16.16
N TYR A 288 12.67 -29.87 -16.04
CA TYR A 288 12.67 -29.06 -14.81
C TYR A 288 11.98 -29.74 -13.63
N ILE A 289 11.20 -30.80 -13.86
CA ILE A 289 10.63 -31.58 -12.75
C ILE A 289 11.71 -32.16 -11.85
N GLN A 290 12.82 -32.64 -12.43
CA GLN A 290 13.92 -33.14 -11.62
C GLN A 290 14.47 -32.02 -10.73
N VAL A 291 14.64 -30.82 -11.31
CA VAL A 291 15.10 -29.64 -10.59
C VAL A 291 14.12 -29.27 -9.46
N TYR A 292 12.81 -29.25 -9.72
CA TYR A 292 11.80 -28.96 -8.71
C TYR A 292 11.86 -29.96 -7.54
N ASN A 293 12.10 -31.25 -7.82
CA ASN A 293 12.26 -32.25 -6.78
C ASN A 293 13.54 -32.05 -5.98
N ASP A 294 14.67 -31.77 -6.63
CA ASP A 294 15.96 -31.53 -5.97
C ASP A 294 15.90 -30.29 -5.07
N VAL A 295 15.25 -29.22 -5.54
CA VAL A 295 15.00 -28.02 -4.75
C VAL A 295 14.05 -28.32 -3.58
N ALA A 296 13.01 -29.12 -3.80
CA ALA A 296 12.12 -29.53 -2.72
C ALA A 296 12.86 -30.34 -1.64
N ASP A 297 13.83 -31.18 -2.00
CA ASP A 297 14.70 -31.85 -1.03
C ASP A 297 15.49 -30.86 -0.17
N LEU A 298 16.11 -29.85 -0.80
CA LEU A 298 16.84 -28.80 -0.07
C LEU A 298 15.91 -27.99 0.84
N PHE A 299 14.74 -27.61 0.33
CA PHE A 299 13.71 -26.91 1.08
C PHE A 299 13.25 -27.71 2.31
N MET A 300 12.95 -29.00 2.14
CA MET A 300 12.54 -29.87 3.25
C MET A 300 13.66 -30.11 4.26
N ASN A 301 14.93 -30.19 3.81
CA ASN A 301 16.08 -30.29 4.71
C ASN A 301 16.26 -29.00 5.53
N ASN A 302 16.03 -27.83 4.93
CA ASN A 302 16.06 -26.55 5.63
C ASN A 302 14.91 -26.40 6.64
N ILE A 303 13.71 -26.87 6.32
CA ILE A 303 12.61 -26.93 7.31
C ILE A 303 12.96 -27.91 8.44
N ALA A 304 13.53 -29.08 8.11
CA ALA A 304 13.89 -30.08 9.10
C ALA A 304 14.97 -29.59 10.07
N SER A 305 15.93 -28.78 9.62
CA SER A 305 16.95 -28.17 10.50
C SER A 305 16.38 -27.10 11.43
N CYS A 306 15.20 -26.54 11.13
CA CYS A 306 14.47 -25.66 12.03
C CYS A 306 13.66 -26.40 13.12
N LYS A 307 13.52 -27.75 13.05
CA LYS A 307 12.70 -28.56 13.98
C LYS A 307 13.21 -28.56 15.43
N ASP A 308 14.47 -28.23 15.68
CA ASP A 308 15.03 -28.15 17.05
C ASP A 308 14.52 -26.91 17.83
N SER A 309 13.83 -25.99 17.15
CA SER A 309 13.09 -24.92 17.83
C SER A 309 11.67 -25.40 18.17
N LYS A 310 11.28 -25.35 19.45
CA LYS A 310 9.90 -25.64 19.91
C LYS A 310 8.85 -24.62 19.39
N ASN A 311 9.14 -23.89 18.33
CA ASN A 311 8.46 -22.66 17.92
C ASN A 311 8.00 -22.70 16.46
N CYS A 312 7.01 -21.86 16.15
CA CYS A 312 6.56 -21.60 14.78
C CYS A 312 7.73 -21.15 13.89
N VAL A 313 7.78 -21.69 12.66
CA VAL A 313 8.76 -21.29 11.63
C VAL A 313 8.09 -20.32 10.65
N GLU A 314 8.73 -19.19 10.38
CA GLU A 314 8.32 -18.28 9.30
C GLU A 314 8.72 -18.90 7.96
N ILE A 315 7.73 -19.26 7.13
CA ILE A 315 7.95 -20.07 5.93
C ILE A 315 8.18 -19.24 4.66
N TYR A 316 7.76 -17.97 4.61
CA TYR A 316 7.83 -17.16 3.40
C TYR A 316 9.26 -17.00 2.93
N ASN A 317 10.19 -16.71 3.85
CA ASN A 317 11.60 -16.59 3.48
C ASN A 317 12.16 -17.91 2.94
N LEU A 318 11.85 -19.04 3.56
CA LEU A 318 12.33 -20.36 3.11
C LEU A 318 11.78 -20.73 1.73
N VAL A 319 10.49 -20.45 1.51
CA VAL A 319 9.81 -20.69 0.23
C VAL A 319 10.38 -19.76 -0.85
N SER A 320 10.58 -18.47 -0.54
CA SER A 320 11.16 -17.49 -1.46
C SER A 320 12.57 -17.88 -1.92
N LEU A 321 13.35 -18.52 -1.04
CA LEU A 321 14.66 -19.05 -1.39
C LEU A 321 14.57 -20.28 -2.27
N ALA A 322 13.62 -21.18 -2.01
CA ALA A 322 13.40 -22.37 -2.83
C ALA A 322 12.96 -21.99 -4.26
N THR A 323 12.05 -21.03 -4.42
CA THR A 323 11.63 -20.59 -5.75
C THR A 323 12.73 -19.83 -6.49
N LEU A 324 13.59 -19.08 -5.78
CA LEU A 324 14.74 -18.42 -6.38
C LEU A 324 15.77 -19.44 -6.90
N ASP A 325 16.08 -20.47 -6.11
CA ASP A 325 16.99 -21.56 -6.52
C ASP A 325 16.43 -22.34 -7.72
N THR A 326 15.12 -22.59 -7.74
CA THR A 326 14.43 -23.18 -8.89
C THR A 326 14.60 -22.33 -10.14
N MET A 327 14.36 -21.02 -10.04
CA MET A 327 14.49 -20.11 -11.19
C MET A 327 15.93 -20.03 -11.70
N LEU A 328 16.92 -19.97 -10.79
CA LEU A 328 18.34 -19.96 -11.14
C LEU A 328 18.78 -21.24 -11.87
N ARG A 329 18.35 -22.41 -11.39
CA ARG A 329 18.72 -23.70 -12.00
C ARG A 329 18.00 -23.97 -13.30
N CYS A 330 16.71 -23.65 -13.39
CA CYS A 330 15.91 -23.92 -14.59
C CYS A 330 16.17 -22.90 -15.70
N ALA A 331 16.04 -21.60 -15.40
CA ALA A 331 16.08 -20.57 -16.42
C ALA A 331 17.51 -20.11 -16.75
N PHE A 332 18.43 -20.18 -15.79
CA PHE A 332 19.77 -19.61 -15.91
C PHE A 332 20.91 -20.64 -15.85
N SER A 333 20.59 -21.92 -15.64
CA SER A 333 21.56 -23.00 -15.46
C SER A 333 22.65 -22.65 -14.41
N TYR A 334 22.27 -21.88 -13.38
CA TYR A 334 23.16 -21.31 -12.37
C TYR A 334 22.90 -21.95 -11.00
N ASN A 335 23.96 -22.24 -10.24
CA ASN A 335 23.88 -22.98 -8.97
C ASN A 335 24.85 -22.37 -7.95
N ASP A 336 24.41 -21.38 -7.16
CA ASP A 336 25.27 -20.72 -6.16
C ASP A 336 24.55 -19.99 -5.01
N GLY A 337 23.31 -20.39 -4.65
CA GLY A 337 22.62 -20.04 -3.39
C GLY A 337 22.74 -18.59 -2.87
N VAL A 338 21.82 -17.70 -3.26
CA VAL A 338 21.88 -16.26 -2.90
C VAL A 338 20.58 -15.79 -2.20
N GLN A 339 20.70 -14.93 -1.17
CA GLN A 339 19.58 -14.42 -0.36
C GLN A 339 19.66 -12.89 -0.19
N THR A 340 18.58 -12.12 -0.46
CA THR A 340 18.16 -10.89 0.27
C THR A 340 16.94 -10.19 -0.39
N THR A 341 16.15 -9.47 0.43
CA THR A 341 14.88 -8.79 0.06
C THR A 341 14.91 -7.28 0.38
N SER A 342 14.05 -6.48 -0.28
CA SER A 342 13.87 -5.04 -0.01
C SER A 342 12.43 -4.53 -0.27
N ASN A 343 12.11 -3.32 0.23
CA ASN A 343 10.77 -2.77 0.49
C ASN A 343 10.58 -1.38 -0.19
N PRO A 344 9.43 -1.01 -0.82
CA PRO A 344 9.33 0.18 -1.67
C PRO A 344 8.37 1.29 -1.19
N LEU A 345 8.81 2.56 -1.18
CA LEU A 345 7.96 3.77 -1.25
C LEU A 345 8.81 5.04 -1.49
N LYS A 346 8.58 5.79 -2.61
CA LYS A 346 8.79 7.26 -2.79
C LYS A 346 8.58 7.69 -4.27
N TYR A 347 8.17 8.94 -4.53
CA TYR A 347 7.50 9.36 -5.79
C TYR A 347 8.15 10.49 -6.66
N PRO A 348 9.21 11.21 -6.25
CA PRO A 348 9.98 12.06 -7.19
C PRO A 348 11.47 11.70 -7.28
N ASP A 349 11.97 11.37 -8.49
CA ASP A 349 13.31 10.80 -8.78
C ASP A 349 14.50 11.53 -8.16
N TRP A 350 14.64 12.83 -8.41
CA TRP A 350 15.84 13.55 -7.98
C TRP A 350 15.88 13.71 -6.45
N ILE A 351 14.74 13.98 -5.80
CA ILE A 351 14.63 14.04 -4.34
C ILE A 351 14.83 12.65 -3.74
N TYR A 352 14.30 11.61 -4.38
CA TYR A 352 14.35 10.24 -3.89
C TYR A 352 15.79 9.72 -3.77
N TYR A 353 16.63 9.95 -4.78
CA TYR A 353 18.03 9.54 -4.75
C TYR A 353 18.90 10.35 -3.75
N PHE A 354 18.40 11.48 -3.25
CA PHE A 354 19.02 12.16 -2.09
C PHE A 354 18.63 11.53 -0.74
N THR A 355 17.57 10.72 -0.69
CA THR A 355 17.17 9.99 0.52
C THR A 355 18.01 8.73 0.73
N GLN A 356 18.05 8.23 1.96
CA GLN A 356 18.73 6.97 2.28
C GLN A 356 18.16 5.80 1.45
N ASP A 357 16.83 5.69 1.39
CA ASP A 357 16.14 4.65 0.62
C ASP A 357 16.50 4.67 -0.88
N GLY A 358 16.63 5.85 -1.50
CA GLY A 358 17.03 5.93 -2.92
C GLY A 358 18.50 5.57 -3.16
N LYS A 359 19.38 5.87 -2.20
CA LYS A 359 20.78 5.40 -2.24
C LYS A 359 20.87 3.88 -2.06
N ASP A 360 20.06 3.35 -1.15
CA ASP A 360 19.99 1.90 -0.90
C ASP A 360 19.38 1.17 -2.10
N GLU A 361 18.32 1.69 -2.72
CA GLU A 361 17.77 1.16 -3.97
C GLU A 361 18.84 1.14 -5.06
N LYS A 362 19.55 2.25 -5.27
CA LYS A 362 20.62 2.29 -6.29
C LYS A 362 21.68 1.22 -6.02
N ARG A 363 22.15 1.10 -4.78
CA ARG A 363 23.13 0.08 -4.39
C ARG A 363 22.62 -1.34 -4.63
N LEU A 364 21.34 -1.60 -4.34
CA LEU A 364 20.71 -2.90 -4.55
C LEU A 364 20.50 -3.19 -6.04
N CYS A 365 20.06 -2.21 -6.83
CA CYS A 365 19.96 -2.33 -8.28
C CYS A 365 21.34 -2.63 -8.90
N ASP A 366 22.38 -1.90 -8.51
CA ASP A 366 23.75 -2.14 -8.98
C ASP A 366 24.23 -3.57 -8.63
N TYR A 367 23.85 -4.08 -7.45
CA TYR A 367 24.16 -5.46 -7.05
C TYR A 367 23.41 -6.49 -7.90
N VAL A 368 22.11 -6.33 -8.11
CA VAL A 368 21.29 -7.26 -8.91
C VAL A 368 21.71 -7.23 -10.38
N HIS A 369 21.98 -6.05 -10.95
CA HIS A 369 22.52 -5.92 -12.30
C HIS A 369 23.85 -6.64 -12.45
N LYS A 370 24.76 -6.45 -11.49
CA LYS A 370 26.04 -7.16 -11.51
C LYS A 370 25.85 -8.68 -11.43
N PHE A 371 24.94 -9.15 -10.58
CA PHE A 371 24.62 -10.57 -10.47
C PHE A 371 24.08 -11.14 -11.79
N ALA A 372 23.16 -10.43 -12.45
CA ALA A 372 22.65 -10.82 -13.78
C ALA A 372 23.76 -10.83 -14.83
N GLU A 373 24.63 -9.81 -14.85
CA GLU A 373 25.78 -9.72 -15.75
C GLU A 373 26.79 -10.87 -15.51
N ASP A 374 27.07 -11.22 -14.26
CA ASP A 374 27.94 -12.33 -13.89
C ASP A 374 27.37 -13.69 -14.36
N ILE A 375 26.05 -13.90 -14.22
CA ILE A 375 25.34 -15.08 -14.76
C ILE A 375 25.48 -15.15 -16.28
N ILE A 376 25.21 -14.05 -16.98
CA ILE A 376 25.31 -13.97 -18.45
C ILE A 376 26.74 -14.27 -18.89
N ALA A 377 27.74 -13.67 -18.23
CA ALA A 377 29.15 -13.85 -18.56
C ALA A 377 29.60 -15.30 -18.32
N ALA A 378 29.23 -15.89 -17.18
CA ALA A 378 29.53 -17.29 -16.86
C ALA A 378 28.92 -18.24 -17.90
N ARG A 379 27.66 -18.01 -18.31
CA ARG A 379 27.02 -18.85 -19.33
C ARG A 379 27.66 -18.68 -20.70
N ARG A 380 27.96 -17.46 -21.15
CA ARG A 380 28.67 -17.19 -22.41
C ARG A 380 30.03 -17.89 -22.47
N LYS A 381 30.78 -17.86 -21.36
CA LYS A 381 32.06 -18.56 -21.24
C LYS A 381 31.87 -20.07 -21.41
N SER A 382 30.92 -20.66 -20.69
CA SER A 382 30.61 -22.10 -20.78
C SER A 382 30.22 -22.55 -22.19
N LEU A 383 29.37 -21.77 -22.89
CA LEU A 383 28.97 -22.06 -24.28
C LEU A 383 30.11 -21.91 -25.28
N THR A 384 31.09 -21.05 -25.00
CA THR A 384 32.29 -20.88 -25.83
C THR A 384 33.25 -22.04 -25.66
N GLU A 385 33.42 -22.52 -24.44
CA GLU A 385 34.26 -23.68 -24.08
C GLU A 385 33.67 -25.00 -24.62
N ASP A 386 32.35 -25.15 -24.58
CA ASP A 386 31.68 -26.33 -25.11
C ASP A 386 30.40 -25.99 -25.90
N LYS A 387 30.57 -25.81 -27.21
CA LYS A 387 29.45 -25.58 -28.15
C LYS A 387 28.51 -26.79 -28.29
N SER A 388 28.88 -27.97 -27.81
CA SER A 388 27.99 -29.15 -27.85
C SER A 388 26.80 -28.98 -26.91
N GLN A 389 26.88 -28.10 -25.91
CA GLN A 389 25.77 -27.75 -25.02
C GLN A 389 24.57 -27.14 -25.78
N LEU A 390 24.80 -26.46 -26.92
CA LEU A 390 23.73 -25.95 -27.78
C LEU A 390 23.12 -27.03 -28.69
N LYS A 391 23.70 -28.23 -28.74
CA LYS A 391 23.14 -29.39 -29.47
C LYS A 391 22.12 -30.17 -28.63
N LYS A 392 21.85 -29.73 -27.40
CA LYS A 392 20.73 -30.26 -26.63
C LYS A 392 19.45 -30.11 -27.45
N ARG A 393 18.59 -31.14 -27.40
CA ARG A 393 17.28 -31.11 -28.08
C ARG A 393 16.44 -29.91 -27.65
N HIS A 394 16.66 -29.41 -26.44
CA HIS A 394 15.96 -28.29 -25.81
C HIS A 394 16.98 -27.37 -25.13
N LEU A 395 16.87 -26.07 -25.39
CA LEU A 395 17.72 -25.03 -24.82
C LEU A 395 17.02 -24.42 -23.59
N ASP A 396 17.80 -24.09 -22.57
CA ASP A 396 17.31 -23.38 -21.38
C ASP A 396 16.99 -21.91 -21.72
N PHE A 397 16.26 -21.22 -20.83
CA PHE A 397 15.80 -19.85 -21.10
C PHE A 397 16.95 -18.88 -21.42
N LEU A 398 18.04 -18.91 -20.66
CA LEU A 398 19.21 -18.06 -20.92
C LEU A 398 19.93 -18.42 -22.23
N ASP A 399 19.97 -19.71 -22.59
CA ASP A 399 20.53 -20.14 -23.88
C ASP A 399 19.69 -19.57 -25.04
N ILE A 400 18.37 -19.57 -24.89
CA ILE A 400 17.45 -18.95 -25.85
C ILE A 400 17.69 -17.44 -25.89
N LEU A 401 17.81 -16.74 -24.76
CA LEU A 401 18.12 -15.30 -24.75
C LEU A 401 19.41 -14.96 -25.51
N ILE A 402 20.47 -15.75 -25.30
CA ILE A 402 21.79 -15.50 -25.91
C ILE A 402 21.80 -15.86 -27.40
N THR A 403 21.04 -16.87 -27.82
CA THR A 403 21.10 -17.42 -29.19
C THR A 403 19.94 -17.05 -30.08
N ALA A 404 18.84 -16.53 -29.52
CA ALA A 404 17.65 -16.16 -30.26
C ALA A 404 17.97 -15.09 -31.30
N LYS A 405 17.44 -15.31 -32.51
CA LYS A 405 17.48 -14.37 -33.62
C LYS A 405 16.08 -14.21 -34.17
N ASP A 406 15.73 -13.00 -34.55
CA ASP A 406 14.48 -12.71 -35.24
C ASP A 406 14.53 -13.13 -36.72
N GLN A 407 13.48 -12.77 -37.45
CA GLN A 407 13.32 -13.11 -38.87
C GLN A 407 14.40 -12.47 -39.76
N ASP A 408 15.02 -11.39 -39.30
CA ASP A 408 16.09 -10.67 -39.99
C ASP A 408 17.48 -11.14 -39.54
N GLY A 409 17.55 -12.15 -38.67
CA GLY A 409 18.79 -12.69 -38.12
C GLY A 409 19.41 -11.85 -37.00
N LEU A 410 18.70 -10.85 -36.49
CA LEU A 410 19.16 -9.97 -35.41
C LEU A 410 18.83 -10.57 -34.04
N GLY A 411 19.83 -10.62 -33.16
CA GLY A 411 19.67 -11.07 -31.78
C GLY A 411 19.16 -9.99 -30.83
N LEU A 412 19.11 -10.32 -29.54
CA LEU A 412 18.92 -9.33 -28.48
C LEU A 412 20.25 -8.60 -28.20
N SER A 413 20.17 -7.31 -27.83
CA SER A 413 21.35 -6.56 -27.36
C SER A 413 21.77 -7.04 -25.97
N ASP A 414 22.98 -6.73 -25.53
CA ASP A 414 23.42 -7.07 -24.17
C ASP A 414 22.53 -6.42 -23.10
N GLU A 415 22.07 -5.18 -23.33
CA GLU A 415 21.13 -4.49 -22.45
C GLU A 415 19.76 -5.17 -22.42
N ASP A 416 19.26 -5.62 -23.58
CA ASP A 416 18.01 -6.36 -23.66
C ASP A 416 18.13 -7.71 -22.96
N ILE A 417 19.23 -8.45 -23.16
CA ILE A 417 19.47 -9.73 -22.48
C ILE A 417 19.48 -9.51 -20.97
N ARG A 418 20.23 -8.53 -20.45
CA ARG A 418 20.27 -8.23 -19.01
C ARG A 418 18.88 -7.85 -18.48
N ALA A 419 18.15 -6.98 -19.17
CA ALA A 419 16.80 -6.59 -18.76
C ALA A 419 15.82 -7.77 -18.73
N GLU A 420 15.94 -8.71 -19.68
CA GLU A 420 15.16 -9.96 -19.63
C GLU A 420 15.63 -10.87 -18.48
N VAL A 421 16.94 -11.02 -18.23
CA VAL A 421 17.45 -11.77 -17.06
C VAL A 421 16.90 -11.19 -15.75
N ASP A 422 16.99 -9.88 -15.55
CA ASP A 422 16.45 -9.19 -14.36
C ASP A 422 14.92 -9.40 -14.23
N THR A 423 14.19 -9.23 -15.34
CA THR A 423 12.73 -9.42 -15.38
C THR A 423 12.36 -10.84 -14.95
N PHE A 424 12.99 -11.85 -15.52
CA PHE A 424 12.65 -13.25 -15.26
C PHE A 424 13.15 -13.73 -13.89
N LEU A 425 14.30 -13.23 -13.41
CA LEU A 425 14.73 -13.47 -12.03
C LEU A 425 13.69 -12.96 -11.04
N PHE A 426 13.17 -11.74 -11.22
CA PHE A 426 12.12 -11.19 -10.36
C PHE A 426 10.80 -11.95 -10.48
N GLU A 427 10.23 -12.02 -11.69
CA GLU A 427 8.89 -12.55 -11.92
C GLU A 427 8.78 -14.06 -11.63
N GLY A 428 9.87 -14.80 -11.86
CA GLY A 428 9.90 -16.26 -11.78
C GLY A 428 9.95 -16.84 -10.37
N HIS A 429 10.32 -16.05 -9.34
CA HIS A 429 10.46 -16.56 -7.98
C HIS A 429 9.50 -15.93 -6.96
N ASP A 430 9.32 -14.61 -6.97
CA ASP A 430 8.56 -13.90 -5.93
C ASP A 430 7.05 -14.23 -6.03
N THR A 431 6.55 -14.36 -7.26
CA THR A 431 5.15 -14.69 -7.52
C THR A 431 4.79 -16.11 -7.09
N THR A 432 5.65 -17.09 -7.34
CA THR A 432 5.44 -18.48 -6.94
C THR A 432 5.69 -18.67 -5.45
N ALA A 433 6.60 -17.90 -4.86
CA ALA A 433 6.82 -17.90 -3.41
C ALA A 433 5.56 -17.47 -2.64
N SER A 434 4.93 -16.39 -3.10
CA SER A 434 3.65 -15.92 -2.58
C SER A 434 2.55 -16.97 -2.75
N ALA A 435 2.44 -17.59 -3.92
CA ALA A 435 1.43 -18.62 -4.19
C ALA A 435 1.59 -19.86 -3.29
N ILE A 436 2.81 -20.36 -3.12
CA ILE A 436 3.12 -21.53 -2.25
C ILE A 436 2.84 -21.17 -0.79
N SER A 437 3.28 -20.00 -0.33
CA SER A 437 3.09 -19.56 1.06
C SER A 437 1.60 -19.44 1.42
N TRP A 438 0.79 -18.87 0.52
CA TRP A 438 -0.67 -18.82 0.73
C TRP A 438 -1.32 -20.19 0.68
N ALA A 439 -0.91 -21.06 -0.24
CA ALA A 439 -1.42 -22.43 -0.30
C ALA A 439 -1.07 -23.20 0.99
N ALA A 440 0.15 -23.08 1.50
CA ALA A 440 0.56 -23.66 2.78
C ALA A 440 -0.26 -23.12 3.95
N TYR A 441 -0.55 -21.80 3.97
CA TYR A 441 -1.46 -21.21 4.95
C TYR A 441 -2.86 -21.84 4.92
N TYR A 442 -3.45 -21.99 3.73
CA TYR A 442 -4.78 -22.62 3.61
C TYR A 442 -4.76 -24.11 3.94
N LEU A 443 -3.69 -24.85 3.62
CA LEU A 443 -3.55 -26.25 4.02
C LEU A 443 -3.54 -26.38 5.54
N GLY A 444 -2.78 -25.52 6.24
CA GLY A 444 -2.78 -25.47 7.70
C GLY A 444 -4.12 -25.04 8.31
N LYS A 445 -4.90 -24.22 7.60
CA LYS A 445 -6.23 -23.76 8.03
C LYS A 445 -7.35 -24.79 7.80
N HIS A 446 -7.18 -25.69 6.83
CA HIS A 446 -8.17 -26.69 6.41
C HIS A 446 -7.56 -28.11 6.46
N PRO A 447 -7.40 -28.71 7.65
CA PRO A 447 -6.75 -30.02 7.80
C PRO A 447 -7.44 -31.16 7.06
N ASP A 448 -8.76 -31.10 6.93
CA ASP A 448 -9.59 -32.01 6.14
C ASP A 448 -9.22 -31.97 4.65
N MET A 449 -9.14 -30.78 4.07
CA MET A 449 -8.74 -30.60 2.66
C MET A 449 -7.25 -30.94 2.46
N GLN A 450 -6.41 -30.64 3.45
CA GLN A 450 -5.01 -31.05 3.44
C GLN A 450 -4.87 -32.59 3.37
N GLU A 451 -5.66 -33.33 4.15
CA GLU A 451 -5.66 -34.79 4.13
C GLU A 451 -6.11 -35.33 2.76
N GLU A 452 -7.13 -34.74 2.14
CA GLU A 452 -7.59 -35.14 0.80
C GLU A 452 -6.50 -34.95 -0.27
N VAL A 453 -5.79 -33.81 -0.22
CA VAL A 453 -4.67 -33.52 -1.13
C VAL A 453 -3.50 -34.46 -0.84
N TYR A 454 -3.18 -34.73 0.43
CA TYR A 454 -2.15 -35.68 0.83
C TYR A 454 -2.43 -37.08 0.29
N GLN A 455 -3.67 -37.57 0.43
CA GLN A 455 -4.06 -38.90 -0.06
C GLN A 455 -4.00 -38.98 -1.60
N GLU A 456 -4.38 -37.92 -2.32
CA GLU A 456 -4.18 -37.84 -3.78
C GLU A 456 -2.70 -37.95 -4.14
N VAL A 457 -1.85 -37.12 -3.51
CA VAL A 457 -0.41 -37.08 -3.79
C VAL A 457 0.23 -38.44 -3.49
N LYS A 458 -0.04 -39.02 -2.32
CA LYS A 458 0.47 -40.34 -1.91
C LYS A 458 0.06 -41.45 -2.88
N ARG A 459 -1.19 -41.43 -3.35
CA ARG A 459 -1.70 -42.39 -4.34
C ARG A 459 -0.96 -42.25 -5.67
N LEU A 460 -0.78 -41.02 -6.16
CA LEU A 460 -0.13 -40.75 -7.45
C LEU A 460 1.35 -41.12 -7.43
N THR A 461 2.06 -40.84 -6.33
CA THR A 461 3.49 -41.20 -6.20
C THR A 461 3.72 -42.65 -5.79
N GLN A 462 2.65 -43.41 -5.50
CA GLN A 462 2.73 -44.75 -4.92
C GLN A 462 3.57 -44.77 -3.63
N GLY A 463 3.49 -43.68 -2.85
CA GLY A 463 4.26 -43.49 -1.62
C GLY A 463 5.74 -43.11 -1.81
N LYS A 464 6.21 -42.89 -3.05
CA LYS A 464 7.54 -42.32 -3.30
C LYS A 464 7.56 -40.83 -3.02
N GLU A 465 8.73 -40.29 -2.67
CA GLU A 465 8.87 -38.85 -2.46
C GLU A 465 8.90 -38.09 -3.80
N TYR A 466 9.42 -38.67 -4.88
CA TYR A 466 9.58 -37.96 -6.17
C TYR A 466 8.29 -37.87 -6.99
N PHE A 467 8.05 -36.69 -7.53
CA PHE A 467 6.92 -36.39 -8.40
C PHE A 467 7.34 -36.41 -9.88
N THR A 468 6.57 -37.07 -10.76
CA THR A 468 6.86 -37.14 -12.22
C THR A 468 5.97 -36.20 -13.04
N TRP A 469 6.24 -36.07 -14.35
CA TRP A 469 5.44 -35.24 -15.27
C TRP A 469 4.00 -35.74 -15.36
N GLU A 470 3.81 -37.05 -15.34
CA GLU A 470 2.52 -37.70 -15.33
C GLU A 470 1.77 -37.39 -14.02
N ASN A 471 2.46 -37.42 -12.87
CA ASN A 471 1.84 -37.07 -11.59
C ASN A 471 1.32 -35.62 -11.58
N ILE A 472 2.05 -34.66 -12.15
CA ILE A 472 1.65 -33.24 -12.23
C ILE A 472 0.38 -33.04 -13.04
N ASN A 473 0.19 -33.83 -14.10
CA ASN A 473 -1.00 -33.74 -14.93
C ASN A 473 -2.23 -34.40 -14.28
N GLU A 474 -2.01 -35.41 -13.42
CA GLU A 474 -3.08 -36.16 -12.76
C GLU A 474 -3.46 -35.64 -11.35
N CYS A 475 -2.72 -34.69 -10.76
CA CYS A 475 -3.00 -34.14 -9.42
C CYS A 475 -4.14 -33.11 -9.41
N LYS A 476 -5.37 -33.59 -9.62
CA LYS A 476 -6.58 -32.77 -9.80
C LYS A 476 -6.97 -32.03 -8.53
N HIS A 477 -6.99 -32.68 -7.36
CA HIS A 477 -7.33 -32.06 -6.08
C HIS A 477 -6.31 -30.98 -5.70
N LEU A 478 -5.02 -31.28 -5.79
CA LEU A 478 -3.97 -30.29 -5.56
C LEU A 478 -4.11 -29.09 -6.51
N THR A 479 -4.42 -29.34 -7.79
CA THR A 479 -4.65 -28.27 -8.77
C THR A 479 -5.82 -27.38 -8.40
N MET A 480 -6.95 -27.96 -7.98
CA MET A 480 -8.13 -27.21 -7.54
C MET A 480 -7.83 -26.40 -6.28
N PHE A 481 -7.13 -27.00 -5.33
CA PHE A 481 -6.72 -26.35 -4.09
C PHE A 481 -5.83 -25.14 -4.34
N VAL A 482 -4.77 -25.31 -5.16
CA VAL A 482 -3.87 -24.22 -5.55
C VAL A 482 -4.64 -23.09 -6.27
N LYS A 483 -5.59 -23.44 -7.14
CA LYS A 483 -6.40 -22.45 -7.83
C LYS A 483 -7.28 -21.64 -6.87
N GLU A 484 -7.92 -22.30 -5.91
CA GLU A 484 -8.73 -21.62 -4.88
C GLU A 484 -7.88 -20.79 -3.93
N SER A 485 -6.68 -21.24 -3.58
CA SER A 485 -5.68 -20.45 -2.86
C SER A 485 -5.36 -19.14 -3.59
N MET A 486 -5.05 -19.19 -4.89
CA MET A 486 -4.78 -17.98 -5.69
C MET A 486 -6.03 -17.11 -5.91
N ARG A 487 -7.24 -17.68 -5.89
CA ARG A 487 -8.48 -16.90 -5.90
C ARG A 487 -8.59 -16.09 -4.62
N CYS A 488 -8.49 -16.74 -3.47
CA CYS A 488 -8.62 -16.11 -2.15
C CYS A 488 -7.46 -15.15 -1.85
N SER A 489 -6.24 -15.53 -2.22
CA SER A 489 -5.00 -14.77 -2.00
C SER A 489 -4.20 -14.68 -3.30
N SER A 490 -4.52 -13.68 -4.11
CA SER A 490 -3.90 -13.50 -5.43
C SER A 490 -2.46 -13.00 -5.30
N PRO A 491 -1.45 -13.75 -5.80
CA PRO A 491 -0.04 -13.32 -5.73
C PRO A 491 0.19 -11.93 -6.34
N VAL A 492 -0.47 -11.67 -7.47
CA VAL A 492 -0.56 -10.33 -8.08
C VAL A 492 -2.00 -9.83 -7.95
N PRO A 493 -2.30 -8.94 -6.99
CA PRO A 493 -3.69 -8.54 -6.69
C PRO A 493 -4.30 -7.59 -7.72
N GLY A 494 -3.49 -6.98 -8.58
CA GLY A 494 -3.96 -6.15 -9.68
C GLY A 494 -2.86 -5.77 -10.67
N VAL A 495 -3.27 -5.38 -11.87
CA VAL A 495 -2.38 -4.96 -12.96
C VAL A 495 -2.85 -3.65 -13.57
N VAL A 496 -1.92 -2.78 -13.96
CA VAL A 496 -2.26 -1.47 -14.53
C VAL A 496 -1.92 -1.41 -16.02
N ARG A 497 -2.72 -0.69 -16.79
CA ARG A 497 -2.49 -0.31 -18.19
C ARG A 497 -2.55 1.21 -18.34
N HIS A 498 -1.79 1.75 -19.29
CA HIS A 498 -1.91 3.11 -19.76
C HIS A 498 -2.69 3.10 -21.08
N LEU A 499 -3.75 3.90 -21.19
CA LEU A 499 -4.55 3.96 -22.42
C LEU A 499 -3.91 4.89 -23.45
N THR A 500 -3.49 4.33 -24.59
CA THR A 500 -2.96 5.10 -25.73
C THR A 500 -4.04 5.75 -26.60
N LYS A 501 -5.29 5.31 -26.45
CA LYS A 501 -6.47 5.82 -27.14
C LYS A 501 -7.69 5.80 -26.22
N PRO A 502 -8.75 6.58 -26.52
CA PRO A 502 -9.99 6.49 -25.76
C PRO A 502 -10.53 5.05 -25.75
N PHE A 503 -11.02 4.61 -24.60
CA PHE A 503 -11.48 3.23 -24.38
C PHE A 503 -12.86 3.23 -23.74
N ASN A 504 -13.80 2.47 -24.31
CA ASN A 504 -15.16 2.38 -23.77
C ASN A 504 -15.28 1.19 -22.81
N PHE A 505 -15.71 1.47 -21.58
CA PHE A 505 -16.03 0.49 -20.55
C PHE A 505 -17.51 0.62 -20.22
N ASP A 506 -18.31 -0.37 -20.64
CA ASP A 506 -19.74 -0.46 -20.32
C ASP A 506 -20.53 0.84 -20.63
N GLY A 507 -20.24 1.47 -21.78
CA GLY A 507 -20.89 2.73 -22.20
C GLY A 507 -20.18 4.00 -21.74
N VAL A 508 -19.22 3.91 -20.82
CA VAL A 508 -18.41 5.04 -20.34
C VAL A 508 -17.09 5.10 -21.10
N THR A 509 -16.85 6.19 -21.82
CA THR A 509 -15.58 6.41 -22.53
C THR A 509 -14.54 7.05 -21.62
N ILE A 510 -13.45 6.34 -21.37
CA ILE A 510 -12.28 6.83 -20.65
C ILE A 510 -11.27 7.39 -21.67
N PRO A 511 -10.74 8.61 -21.47
CA PRO A 511 -9.84 9.23 -22.43
C PRO A 511 -8.46 8.57 -22.48
N ALA A 512 -7.74 8.79 -23.58
CA ALA A 512 -6.32 8.46 -23.69
C ALA A 512 -5.50 9.20 -22.61
N GLY A 513 -4.36 8.64 -22.22
CA GLY A 513 -3.50 9.15 -21.15
C GLY A 513 -3.88 8.66 -19.75
N MET A 514 -5.04 8.03 -19.59
CA MET A 514 -5.49 7.53 -18.29
C MET A 514 -4.89 6.17 -17.94
N ARG A 515 -4.64 5.96 -16.65
CA ARG A 515 -4.25 4.66 -16.09
C ARG A 515 -5.48 3.89 -15.65
N VAL A 516 -5.57 2.64 -16.10
CA VAL A 516 -6.65 1.72 -15.74
C VAL A 516 -6.07 0.51 -15.03
N ALA A 517 -6.48 0.27 -13.78
CA ALA A 517 -6.11 -0.87 -12.97
C ALA A 517 -7.17 -1.96 -13.05
N VAL A 518 -6.79 -3.18 -13.44
CA VAL A 518 -7.61 -4.38 -13.28
C VAL A 518 -7.31 -4.96 -11.91
N LEU A 519 -8.28 -4.92 -11.01
CA LEU A 519 -8.14 -5.43 -9.65
C LEU A 519 -8.52 -6.91 -9.60
N ILE A 520 -7.54 -7.77 -9.90
CA ILE A 520 -7.69 -9.24 -9.97
C ILE A 520 -8.26 -9.79 -8.65
N HIS A 521 -7.75 -9.32 -7.51
CA HIS A 521 -8.25 -9.77 -6.21
C HIS A 521 -9.73 -9.42 -6.01
N GLN A 522 -10.19 -8.26 -6.50
CA GLN A 522 -11.59 -7.87 -6.42
C GLN A 522 -12.47 -8.70 -7.38
N ILE A 523 -12.00 -8.97 -8.60
CA ILE A 523 -12.68 -9.89 -9.54
C ILE A 523 -12.86 -11.26 -8.89
N ASN A 524 -11.82 -11.76 -8.21
CA ASN A 524 -11.81 -13.04 -7.52
C ASN A 524 -12.73 -13.11 -6.29
N HIS A 525 -13.20 -11.97 -5.76
CA HIS A 525 -14.12 -11.88 -4.63
C HIS A 525 -15.46 -11.24 -5.00
N HIS A 526 -15.69 -10.98 -6.29
CA HIS A 526 -16.88 -10.27 -6.73
C HIS A 526 -18.12 -11.15 -6.52
N PRO A 527 -19.12 -10.70 -5.72
CA PRO A 527 -20.24 -11.56 -5.33
C PRO A 527 -21.16 -11.96 -6.49
N ASP A 528 -21.19 -11.17 -7.57
CA ASP A 528 -21.96 -11.52 -8.78
C ASP A 528 -21.27 -12.61 -9.63
N VAL A 529 -20.02 -12.94 -9.33
CA VAL A 529 -19.18 -13.92 -10.07
C VAL A 529 -18.91 -15.16 -9.23
N TRP A 530 -18.67 -14.97 -7.92
CA TRP A 530 -18.31 -16.01 -6.99
C TRP A 530 -19.35 -16.07 -5.87
N ASP A 531 -20.15 -17.12 -5.89
CA ASP A 531 -21.06 -17.46 -4.79
C ASP A 531 -20.27 -17.70 -3.50
N GLU A 532 -20.69 -17.11 -2.37
CA GLU A 532 -19.96 -17.16 -1.09
C GLU A 532 -18.45 -16.89 -1.23
N PRO A 533 -18.02 -15.70 -1.70
CA PRO A 533 -16.64 -15.46 -2.16
C PRO A 533 -15.56 -15.58 -1.06
N GLU A 534 -15.94 -15.48 0.21
CA GLU A 534 -15.01 -15.61 1.35
C GLU A 534 -14.88 -17.08 1.83
N VAL A 535 -15.71 -18.00 1.33
CA VAL A 535 -15.61 -19.43 1.63
C VAL A 535 -14.60 -20.08 0.69
N PHE A 536 -13.57 -20.68 1.28
CA PHE A 536 -12.56 -21.45 0.59
C PHE A 536 -13.16 -22.79 0.12
N ARG A 537 -13.36 -22.94 -1.20
CA ARG A 537 -14.04 -24.09 -1.82
C ARG A 537 -13.31 -24.53 -3.10
N PRO A 538 -12.34 -25.46 -3.02
CA PRO A 538 -11.60 -25.98 -4.18
C PRO A 538 -12.49 -26.50 -5.31
N GLU A 539 -13.66 -27.05 -4.99
CA GLU A 539 -14.63 -27.65 -5.91
C GLU A 539 -15.16 -26.65 -6.94
N ARG A 540 -15.00 -25.34 -6.71
CA ARG A 540 -15.22 -24.31 -7.74
C ARG A 540 -14.43 -24.61 -9.02
N PHE A 541 -13.28 -25.26 -8.92
CA PHE A 541 -12.40 -25.57 -10.04
C PHE A 541 -12.56 -26.99 -10.59
N LEU A 542 -13.67 -27.67 -10.26
CA LEU A 542 -14.10 -28.87 -11.00
C LEU A 542 -14.21 -28.56 -12.50
N GLU A 543 -14.01 -29.59 -13.33
CA GLU A 543 -13.89 -29.41 -14.78
C GLU A 543 -15.15 -28.79 -15.39
N ASP A 544 -16.33 -29.28 -15.02
CA ASP A 544 -17.62 -28.79 -15.54
C ASP A 544 -17.90 -27.36 -15.07
N ALA A 545 -17.70 -27.08 -13.77
CA ALA A 545 -17.84 -25.73 -13.22
C ALA A 545 -16.85 -24.72 -13.82
N SER A 546 -15.66 -25.19 -14.25
CA SER A 546 -14.66 -24.36 -14.91
C SER A 546 -15.01 -24.07 -16.37
N LYS A 547 -15.65 -25.01 -17.09
CA LYS A 547 -16.06 -24.84 -18.48
C LYS A 547 -17.18 -23.81 -18.66
N GLU A 548 -18.08 -23.70 -17.68
CA GLU A 548 -19.19 -22.75 -17.71
C GLU A 548 -18.78 -21.32 -17.29
N ARG A 549 -17.63 -21.17 -16.63
CA ARG A 549 -17.14 -19.89 -16.12
C ARG A 549 -16.61 -18.99 -17.25
N ASP A 550 -16.90 -17.68 -17.19
CA ASP A 550 -16.24 -16.70 -18.04
C ASP A 550 -14.69 -16.81 -17.88
N PRO A 551 -13.92 -16.99 -18.97
CA PRO A 551 -12.47 -17.09 -18.92
C PRO A 551 -11.75 -15.91 -18.24
N TYR A 552 -12.41 -14.76 -18.12
CA TYR A 552 -11.89 -13.56 -17.47
C TYR A 552 -12.31 -13.41 -16.00
N ALA A 553 -13.16 -14.30 -15.48
CA ALA A 553 -13.56 -14.34 -14.06
C ALA A 553 -12.45 -14.86 -13.13
N TYR A 554 -11.50 -15.61 -13.68
CA TYR A 554 -10.35 -16.13 -12.93
C TYR A 554 -9.06 -15.94 -13.73
N VAL A 555 -8.34 -14.86 -13.44
CA VAL A 555 -7.14 -14.44 -14.19
C VAL A 555 -5.92 -14.20 -13.29
N PRO A 556 -5.52 -15.15 -12.42
CA PRO A 556 -4.34 -14.99 -11.56
C PRO A 556 -3.04 -14.79 -12.35
N PHE A 557 -3.01 -15.28 -13.60
CA PHE A 557 -1.90 -15.13 -14.55
C PHE A 557 -2.17 -14.06 -15.62
N SER A 558 -3.10 -13.13 -15.35
CA SER A 558 -3.65 -12.19 -16.35
C SER A 558 -4.29 -12.93 -17.53
N ALA A 559 -4.69 -12.21 -18.58
CA ALA A 559 -5.24 -12.77 -19.81
C ALA A 559 -4.86 -11.92 -21.03
N GLY A 560 -5.17 -12.43 -22.23
CA GLY A 560 -4.91 -11.77 -23.50
C GLY A 560 -3.42 -11.72 -23.89
N PRO A 561 -3.01 -10.79 -24.77
CA PRO A 561 -1.66 -10.78 -25.34
C PRO A 561 -0.57 -10.58 -24.27
N ARG A 562 -0.90 -9.87 -23.19
CA ARG A 562 0.00 -9.57 -22.08
C ARG A 562 -0.26 -10.50 -20.87
N ASN A 563 -0.58 -11.77 -21.11
CA ASN A 563 -0.68 -12.80 -20.06
C ASN A 563 0.71 -13.27 -19.59
N CYS A 564 0.75 -13.94 -18.44
CA CYS A 564 1.99 -14.54 -17.92
C CYS A 564 2.53 -15.59 -18.91
N ILE A 565 3.79 -15.45 -19.30
CA ILE A 565 4.47 -16.42 -20.16
C ILE A 565 4.87 -17.69 -19.39
N GLY A 566 5.18 -17.54 -18.10
CA GLY A 566 5.64 -18.59 -17.19
C GLY A 566 4.52 -19.33 -16.46
N GLN A 567 3.25 -19.19 -16.86
CA GLN A 567 2.12 -19.79 -16.13
C GLN A 567 2.29 -21.30 -15.91
N ARG A 568 2.75 -22.03 -16.93
CA ARG A 568 2.93 -23.48 -16.82
C ARG A 568 4.10 -23.84 -15.89
N PHE A 569 5.23 -23.16 -16.05
CA PHE A 569 6.39 -23.27 -15.17
C PHE A 569 5.99 -23.07 -13.70
N ALA A 570 5.29 -21.97 -13.41
CA ALA A 570 4.82 -21.63 -12.07
C ALA A 570 3.89 -22.71 -11.49
N MET A 571 2.90 -23.17 -12.27
CA MET A 571 1.98 -24.20 -11.79
C MET A 571 2.69 -25.54 -11.51
N ASP A 572 3.66 -25.93 -12.32
CA ASP A 572 4.41 -27.16 -12.14
C ASP A 572 5.31 -27.07 -10.90
N GLU A 573 6.03 -25.95 -10.72
CA GLU A 573 6.83 -25.66 -9.52
C GLU A 573 5.98 -25.68 -8.24
N ILE A 574 4.88 -24.92 -8.20
CA ILE A 574 3.99 -24.81 -7.03
C ILE A 574 3.47 -26.20 -6.63
N LYS A 575 3.04 -27.01 -7.62
CA LYS A 575 2.52 -28.36 -7.37
C LYS A 575 3.58 -29.29 -6.81
N VAL A 576 4.78 -29.30 -7.39
CA VAL A 576 5.85 -30.19 -6.91
C VAL A 576 6.26 -29.81 -5.50
N LEU A 577 6.52 -28.53 -5.22
CA LEU A 577 6.91 -28.09 -3.87
C LEU A 577 5.85 -28.40 -2.82
N LEU A 578 4.57 -28.14 -3.08
CA LEU A 578 3.48 -28.45 -2.14
C LEU A 578 3.28 -29.97 -1.98
N ALA A 579 3.33 -30.74 -3.06
CA ALA A 579 3.20 -32.20 -2.99
C ALA A 579 4.34 -32.82 -2.17
N ARG A 580 5.58 -32.36 -2.39
CA ARG A 580 6.77 -32.77 -1.64
C ARG A 580 6.69 -32.38 -0.17
N TRP A 581 6.17 -31.20 0.12
CA TRP A 581 5.90 -30.76 1.48
C TRP A 581 4.94 -31.72 2.18
N LEU A 582 3.78 -31.99 1.58
CA LEU A 582 2.74 -32.84 2.21
C LEU A 582 3.20 -34.28 2.48
N LEU A 583 4.17 -34.82 1.72
CA LEU A 583 4.66 -36.18 1.90
C LEU A 583 5.64 -36.36 3.08
N ARG A 584 6.19 -35.27 3.64
CA ARG A 584 7.19 -35.29 4.72
C ARG A 584 6.70 -34.61 5.99
#